data_AF-A0A9N7TI67-F1
#
_entry.id   AF-A0A9N7TI67-F1
#
_cell.length_a   1.000
_cell.length_b   1.000
_cell.length_c   1.000
_cell.angle_alpha   90.00
_cell.angle_beta   90.00
_cell.angle_gamma   90.00
#
_symmetry.space_group_name_H-M   'P 1'
#
loop_
_entity.id
_entity.type
_entity.pdbx_description
1 polymer ?
#
loop_
_entity_poly.entity_id
_entity_poly.type
_entity_poly.pdbx_seq_one_letter_code
_entity_poly.pdbx_strand_id
1 'polypeptide(L)'
;MYPEYDRVVIKVKVRVGKVIMINNQNHQFQKTWHDHGFQKDSHTVHCRTLRTTDTNMNWAEDDFDPPPGTFRLGLSKPVDGRTYVMYHGTTRACAEDIQKSGFQQSSDGMLGRGVYLSRDLQKASRYPIDHPESDRVVIKVLVQVGKVIAINDQKHPLQKIWHDHWYDTAWVPPGGGMVPSGLEEDCVWDPARIQIIKIINPT
;
A
#
# COMPACT_ATOMS: atom_id res chain seq x y z
N MET A 1 33.81 16.46 -17.10
CA MET A 1 33.64 15.02 -17.37
C MET A 1 32.15 14.76 -17.36
N TYR A 2 31.51 14.60 -18.51
CA TYR A 2 30.06 14.40 -18.61
C TYR A 2 29.74 12.91 -18.33
N PRO A 3 28.67 12.58 -17.59
CA PRO A 3 28.27 11.19 -17.41
C PRO A 3 27.69 10.63 -18.72
N GLU A 4 28.05 9.40 -19.04
CA GLU A 4 27.48 8.61 -20.14
C GLU A 4 25.99 8.34 -19.89
N TYR A 5 25.17 8.45 -20.94
CA TYR A 5 23.72 8.22 -20.90
C TYR A 5 23.38 6.92 -21.63
N ASP A 6 22.64 6.02 -20.98
CA ASP A 6 22.06 4.87 -21.65
C ASP A 6 20.92 5.30 -22.58
N ARG A 7 21.02 4.92 -23.86
CA ARG A 7 19.97 5.17 -24.87
C ARG A 7 18.84 4.17 -24.68
N VAL A 8 17.68 4.63 -24.20
CA VAL A 8 16.45 3.81 -24.18
C VAL A 8 15.72 3.94 -25.51
N VAL A 9 15.65 2.86 -26.28
CA VAL A 9 14.87 2.79 -27.53
C VAL A 9 13.43 2.37 -27.19
N ILE A 10 12.46 3.23 -27.48
CA ILE A 10 11.03 2.94 -27.27
C ILE A 10 10.42 2.49 -28.60
N LYS A 11 9.80 1.31 -28.64
CA LYS A 11 9.01 0.86 -29.79
C LYS A 11 7.53 1.19 -29.55
N VAL A 12 6.94 1.96 -30.46
CA VAL A 12 5.52 2.32 -30.42
C VAL A 12 4.75 1.37 -31.34
N LYS A 13 3.72 0.70 -30.81
CA LYS A 13 2.78 -0.07 -31.64
C LYS A 13 1.41 0.60 -31.58
N VAL A 14 0.91 1.01 -32.75
CA VAL A 14 -0.38 1.68 -32.88
C VAL A 14 -1.44 0.64 -33.25
N ARG A 15 -2.50 0.56 -32.46
CA ARG A 15 -3.76 -0.09 -32.86
C ARG A 15 -4.87 0.93 -32.65
N VAL A 16 -5.86 0.91 -33.55
CA VAL A 16 -6.94 1.90 -33.65
C VAL A 16 -7.45 2.31 -32.26
N GLY A 17 -7.25 3.58 -31.90
CA GLY A 17 -7.70 4.20 -30.65
C GLY A 17 -6.79 4.06 -29.42
N LYS A 18 -5.63 3.38 -29.48
CA LYS A 18 -4.75 3.21 -28.31
C LYS A 18 -3.26 3.23 -28.70
N VAL A 19 -2.49 4.14 -28.10
CA VAL A 19 -1.02 4.14 -28.18
C VAL A 19 -0.48 3.41 -26.95
N ILE A 20 0.26 2.32 -27.17
CA ILE A 20 0.89 1.54 -26.10
C ILE A 20 2.41 1.79 -26.20
N MET A 21 2.97 2.36 -25.13
CA MET A 21 4.41 2.53 -24.97
C MET A 21 4.97 1.31 -24.24
N ILE A 22 5.89 0.58 -24.87
CA ILE A 22 6.51 -0.61 -24.30
C ILE A 22 8.01 -0.33 -24.14
N ASN A 23 8.53 -0.43 -22.92
CA ASN A 23 9.97 -0.37 -22.69
C ASN A 23 10.62 -1.75 -22.88
N ASN A 24 11.94 -1.80 -23.03
CA ASN A 24 12.70 -3.05 -23.23
C ASN A 24 12.68 -4.02 -22.02
N GLN A 25 12.00 -3.68 -20.92
CA GLN A 25 11.81 -4.53 -19.74
C GLN A 25 10.39 -5.11 -19.64
N ASN A 26 9.59 -5.04 -20.71
CA ASN A 26 8.22 -5.59 -20.78
C ASN A 26 7.20 -5.01 -19.78
N HIS A 27 7.45 -3.83 -19.21
CA HIS A 27 6.44 -3.15 -18.40
C HIS A 27 5.41 -2.48 -19.31
N GLN A 28 4.15 -2.90 -19.22
CA GLN A 28 3.03 -2.28 -19.92
C GLN A 28 2.46 -1.13 -19.10
N PHE A 29 2.36 0.06 -19.69
CA PHE A 29 1.60 1.17 -19.12
C PHE A 29 0.39 1.45 -20.01
N GLN A 30 -0.82 1.38 -19.46
CA GLN A 30 -2.04 1.82 -20.14
C GLN A 30 -2.44 3.19 -19.60
N LYS A 31 -2.54 4.20 -20.48
CA LYS A 31 -3.26 5.45 -20.21
C LYS A 31 -4.24 5.70 -21.37
N THR A 32 -5.47 6.04 -21.04
CA THR A 32 -6.50 6.49 -21.98
C THR A 32 -6.48 8.02 -22.06
N TRP A 33 -6.49 8.56 -23.28
CA TRP A 33 -6.67 10.00 -23.53
C TRP A 33 -7.90 10.18 -24.42
N HIS A 34 -8.70 11.21 -24.15
CA HIS A 34 -9.77 11.65 -25.04
C HIS A 34 -9.26 12.72 -26.01
N ASP A 35 -9.77 12.61 -27.23
CA ASP A 35 -9.29 13.25 -28.45
C ASP A 35 -9.10 14.75 -28.33
N HIS A 36 -7.87 15.23 -28.55
CA HIS A 36 -7.64 16.41 -29.38
C HIS A 36 -6.26 16.30 -30.07
N GLY A 37 -6.30 16.04 -31.38
CA GLY A 37 -5.38 16.52 -32.42
C GLY A 37 -3.88 16.32 -32.22
N PHE A 38 -3.33 15.22 -32.76
CA PHE A 38 -1.89 15.05 -32.93
C PHE A 38 -1.43 15.66 -34.25
N GLN A 39 -0.62 16.72 -34.19
CA GLN A 39 0.19 17.21 -35.31
C GLN A 39 1.63 16.75 -35.10
N LYS A 40 2.20 16.17 -36.14
CA LYS A 40 3.34 15.25 -36.10
C LYS A 40 4.65 16.01 -36.28
N ASP A 41 5.28 16.45 -35.18
CA ASP A 41 6.67 16.88 -35.21
C ASP A 41 7.51 16.08 -34.20
N SER A 42 8.56 15.46 -34.73
CA SER A 42 9.52 14.64 -34.02
C SER A 42 10.37 15.50 -33.08
N HIS A 43 9.97 15.59 -31.82
CA HIS A 43 10.83 16.09 -30.75
C HIS A 43 10.98 15.04 -29.65
N THR A 44 12.22 14.60 -29.48
CA THR A 44 12.70 13.81 -28.34
C THR A 44 12.27 14.51 -27.05
N VAL A 45 11.34 13.91 -26.30
CA VAL A 45 10.98 14.41 -24.97
C VAL A 45 12.09 13.99 -24.02
N HIS A 46 12.97 14.94 -23.66
CA HIS A 46 13.93 14.75 -22.58
C HIS A 46 13.18 14.77 -21.24
N CYS A 47 12.76 13.59 -20.76
CA CYS A 47 12.29 13.46 -19.38
C CYS A 47 13.51 13.52 -18.46
N ARG A 48 13.68 14.66 -17.80
CA ARG A 48 14.76 14.91 -16.85
C ARG A 48 14.36 14.29 -15.51
N THR A 49 14.74 13.04 -15.26
CA THR A 49 14.61 12.46 -13.91
C THR A 49 15.70 13.05 -13.03
N LEU A 50 15.33 13.99 -12.15
CA LEU A 50 16.21 14.37 -11.05
C LEU A 50 16.34 13.13 -10.16
N ARG A 51 17.56 12.63 -9.99
CA ARG A 51 17.90 11.79 -8.84
C ARG A 51 17.75 12.69 -7.62
N THR A 52 16.60 12.60 -6.95
CA THR A 52 16.43 13.17 -5.62
C THR A 52 17.42 12.43 -4.72
N THR A 53 18.28 13.18 -4.06
CA THR A 53 19.11 12.71 -2.97
C THR A 53 18.23 11.97 -1.97
N ASP A 54 18.56 10.73 -1.63
CA ASP A 54 17.90 9.94 -0.58
C ASP A 54 18.05 10.65 0.77
N THR A 55 17.13 11.56 1.07
CA THR A 55 16.88 12.02 2.42
C THR A 55 16.10 10.91 3.10
N ASN A 56 16.74 10.12 3.97
CA ASN A 56 16.06 9.19 4.86
C ASN A 56 15.05 9.99 5.69
N MET A 57 13.78 9.96 5.30
CA MET A 57 12.69 10.58 6.05
C MET A 57 12.46 9.81 7.33
N ASN A 58 12.27 10.51 8.45
CA ASN A 58 11.96 9.87 9.73
C ASN A 58 10.44 9.72 9.90
N TRP A 59 10.03 8.62 10.55
CA TRP A 59 8.64 8.31 10.86
C TRP A 59 8.50 8.10 12.35
N ALA A 60 7.88 9.07 13.04
CA ALA A 60 7.70 9.02 14.48
C ALA A 60 6.25 9.32 14.86
N GLU A 61 5.84 8.77 16.01
CA GLU A 61 4.62 9.20 16.66
C GLU A 61 4.98 10.07 17.87
N ASP A 62 4.29 11.19 18.02
CA ASP A 62 4.45 12.04 19.20
C ASP A 62 3.63 11.56 20.41
N ASP A 63 2.79 10.52 20.24
CA ASP A 63 1.78 10.10 21.22
C ASP A 63 1.82 8.58 21.44
N PHE A 64 2.52 8.18 22.50
CA PHE A 64 2.85 6.78 22.77
C PHE A 64 1.72 6.00 23.43
N ASP A 65 0.84 6.65 24.19
CA ASP A 65 -0.21 5.95 24.90
C ASP A 65 -1.44 5.70 24.01
N PRO A 66 -1.90 4.44 23.88
CA PRO A 66 -3.12 4.14 23.15
C PRO A 66 -4.35 4.65 23.94
N PRO A 67 -5.44 5.05 23.28
CA PRO A 67 -6.68 5.42 23.96
C PRO A 67 -7.19 4.34 24.93
N PRO A 68 -7.93 4.69 26.00
CA PRO A 68 -8.47 3.72 26.94
C PRO A 68 -9.24 2.59 26.25
N GLY A 69 -8.99 1.34 26.69
CA GLY A 69 -9.62 0.14 26.12
C GLY A 69 -8.99 -0.36 24.81
N THR A 70 -7.89 0.24 24.37
CA THR A 70 -7.15 -0.16 23.16
C THR A 70 -5.73 -0.59 23.50
N PHE A 71 -5.16 -1.47 22.68
CA PHE A 71 -3.88 -2.12 22.99
C PHE A 71 -2.85 -1.85 21.89
N ARG A 72 -1.59 -1.60 22.28
CA ARG A 72 -0.44 -1.83 21.39
C ARG A 72 -0.06 -3.30 21.50
N LEU A 73 -0.29 -4.05 20.43
CA LEU A 73 0.16 -5.44 20.35
C LEU A 73 1.44 -5.47 19.52
N GLY A 74 2.48 -6.07 20.08
CA GLY A 74 3.69 -6.41 19.33
C GLY A 74 3.42 -7.54 18.33
N LEU A 75 4.38 -8.43 18.14
CA LEU A 75 4.28 -9.45 17.09
C LEU A 75 3.41 -10.68 17.45
N SER A 76 2.81 -10.71 18.63
CA SER A 76 1.95 -11.82 19.10
C SER A 76 0.63 -11.90 18.33
N LYS A 77 -0.05 -13.06 18.38
CA LYS A 77 -1.38 -13.22 17.79
C LYS A 77 -2.39 -12.22 18.40
N PRO A 78 -3.21 -11.52 17.59
CA PRO A 78 -4.32 -10.73 18.09
C PRO A 78 -5.32 -11.58 18.90
N VAL A 79 -5.78 -11.03 20.02
CA VAL A 79 -6.84 -11.63 20.83
C VAL A 79 -8.17 -11.21 20.25
N ASP A 80 -9.05 -12.19 20.03
CA ASP A 80 -10.38 -11.95 19.47
C ASP A 80 -11.16 -10.88 20.25
N GLY A 81 -11.92 -10.07 19.52
CA GLY A 81 -12.80 -9.04 20.06
C GLY A 81 -12.09 -7.81 20.64
N ARG A 82 -10.76 -7.73 20.57
CA ARG A 82 -10.01 -6.57 21.06
C ARG A 82 -9.87 -5.47 20.01
N THR A 83 -9.47 -4.29 20.48
CA THR A 83 -9.13 -3.15 19.63
C THR A 83 -7.63 -2.87 19.69
N TYR A 84 -6.99 -2.76 18.53
CA TYR A 84 -5.55 -2.53 18.43
C TYR A 84 -5.22 -1.27 17.63
N VAL A 85 -4.11 -0.62 18.00
CA VAL A 85 -3.49 0.42 17.17
C VAL A 85 -2.80 -0.23 15.98
N MET A 86 -3.11 0.24 14.77
CA MET A 86 -2.50 -0.21 13.52
C MET A 86 -2.25 0.97 12.58
N TYR A 87 -1.59 0.69 11.45
CA TYR A 87 -1.08 1.65 10.49
C TYR A 87 -1.38 1.21 9.05
N HIS A 88 -1.77 2.17 8.22
CA HIS A 88 -1.95 1.99 6.79
C HIS A 88 -1.10 3.01 6.02
N GLY A 89 -0.12 2.54 5.25
CA GLY A 89 0.68 3.40 4.38
C GLY A 89 -0.01 3.65 3.04
N THR A 90 -0.07 4.91 2.63
CA THR A 90 -0.71 5.31 1.36
C THR A 90 -0.16 6.65 0.87
N THR A 91 -0.69 7.17 -0.23
CA THR A 91 -0.33 8.52 -0.73
C THR A 91 -1.14 9.61 -0.02
N ARG A 92 -0.66 10.84 -0.03
CA ARG A 92 -1.37 11.99 0.56
C ARG A 92 -2.79 12.14 -0.02
N ALA A 93 -2.93 12.03 -1.34
CA ALA A 93 -4.24 12.11 -2.01
C ALA A 93 -5.19 10.97 -1.56
N CYS A 94 -4.71 9.73 -1.52
CA CYS A 94 -5.54 8.61 -1.06
C CYS A 94 -5.92 8.75 0.43
N ALA A 95 -5.04 9.30 1.27
CA ALA A 95 -5.36 9.56 2.66
C ALA A 95 -6.47 10.60 2.82
N GLU A 96 -6.48 11.67 2.02
CA GLU A 96 -7.57 12.66 2.01
C GLU A 96 -8.91 12.02 1.61
N ASP A 97 -8.90 11.13 0.61
CA ASP A 97 -10.09 10.42 0.17
C ASP A 97 -10.60 9.45 1.25
N ILE A 98 -9.69 8.74 1.94
CA ILE A 98 -10.01 7.87 3.07
C ILE A 98 -10.58 8.67 4.25
N GLN A 99 -10.05 9.87 4.53
CA GLN A 99 -10.58 10.73 5.58
C GLN A 99 -12.01 11.21 5.28
N LYS A 100 -12.34 11.46 4.01
CA LYS A 100 -13.67 11.93 3.58
C LYS A 100 -14.70 10.80 3.47
N SER A 101 -14.28 9.65 2.94
CA SER A 101 -15.19 8.56 2.55
C SER A 101 -15.07 7.30 3.39
N GLY A 102 -14.10 7.23 4.30
CA GLY A 102 -13.73 6.03 5.02
C GLY A 102 -12.85 5.09 4.18
N PHE A 103 -12.43 3.99 4.80
CA PHE A 103 -11.71 2.94 4.09
C PHE A 103 -12.63 2.18 3.14
N GLN A 104 -12.07 1.71 2.03
CA GLN A 104 -12.71 0.78 1.11
C GLN A 104 -11.85 -0.47 1.01
N GLN A 105 -12.49 -1.62 0.83
CA GLN A 105 -11.76 -2.86 0.62
C GLN A 105 -10.96 -2.79 -0.69
N SER A 106 -9.73 -3.31 -0.69
CA SER A 106 -9.07 -3.68 -1.94
C SER A 106 -9.88 -4.79 -2.62
N SER A 107 -9.83 -4.89 -3.95
CA SER A 107 -10.55 -5.94 -4.68
C SER A 107 -9.91 -7.33 -4.54
N ASP A 108 -8.61 -7.39 -4.23
CA ASP A 108 -7.84 -8.61 -3.99
C ASP A 108 -6.55 -8.27 -3.19
N GLY A 109 -5.80 -9.31 -2.83
CA GLY A 109 -4.48 -9.23 -2.23
C GLY A 109 -4.00 -10.62 -1.79
N MET A 110 -2.90 -10.67 -1.05
CA MET A 110 -2.37 -11.94 -0.53
C MET A 110 -3.39 -12.69 0.33
N LEU A 111 -4.19 -11.96 1.12
CA LEU A 111 -5.24 -12.47 1.99
C LEU A 111 -6.64 -12.31 1.37
N GLY A 112 -6.73 -12.08 0.06
CA GLY A 112 -8.00 -11.74 -0.60
C GLY A 112 -8.38 -10.27 -0.38
N ARG A 113 -9.66 -9.95 -0.59
CA ARG A 113 -10.17 -8.58 -0.45
C ARG A 113 -10.25 -8.15 1.02
N GLY A 114 -10.02 -6.87 1.27
CA GLY A 114 -10.10 -6.28 2.61
C GLY A 114 -9.24 -5.03 2.74
N VAL A 115 -9.09 -4.52 3.96
CA VAL A 115 -8.21 -3.39 4.27
C VAL A 115 -6.95 -3.90 4.94
N TYR A 116 -5.81 -3.64 4.31
CA TYR A 116 -4.50 -4.13 4.75
C TYR A 116 -3.83 -3.15 5.70
N LEU A 117 -3.39 -3.67 6.83
CA LEU A 117 -2.89 -2.92 7.98
C LEU A 117 -1.65 -3.61 8.55
N SER A 118 -0.82 -2.83 9.23
CA SER A 118 0.28 -3.36 10.04
C SER A 118 0.29 -2.71 11.41
N ARG A 119 0.79 -3.43 12.40
CA ARG A 119 1.12 -2.91 13.74
C ARG A 119 2.49 -2.25 13.78
N ASP A 120 3.27 -2.32 12.71
CA ASP A 120 4.58 -1.69 12.55
C ASP A 120 4.47 -0.44 11.66
N LEU A 121 4.68 0.74 12.27
CA LEU A 121 4.70 2.03 11.58
C LEU A 121 5.77 2.07 10.48
N GLN A 122 6.97 1.53 10.74
CA GLN A 122 8.08 1.50 9.79
C GLN A 122 7.85 0.52 8.64
N LYS A 123 6.99 -0.50 8.85
CA LYS A 123 6.50 -1.33 7.74
C LYS A 123 5.53 -0.52 6.88
N ALA A 124 4.52 0.08 7.52
CA ALA A 124 3.47 0.82 6.82
C ALA A 124 4.04 1.99 5.99
N SER A 125 5.01 2.74 6.52
CA SER A 125 5.61 3.90 5.85
C SER A 125 6.29 3.60 4.51
N ARG A 126 6.61 2.33 4.23
CA ARG A 126 7.22 1.90 2.95
C ARG A 126 6.22 1.88 1.80
N TYR A 127 4.93 1.99 2.07
CA TYR A 127 3.90 1.88 1.06
C TYR A 127 3.42 3.26 0.58
N PRO A 128 3.22 3.42 -0.74
CA PRO A 128 3.48 2.43 -1.80
C PRO A 128 4.98 2.27 -2.15
N ILE A 129 5.43 1.03 -2.43
CA ILE A 129 6.86 0.62 -2.51
C ILE A 129 7.70 1.42 -3.54
N ASP A 130 7.10 1.82 -4.66
CA ASP A 130 7.79 2.54 -5.75
C ASP A 130 7.28 3.97 -5.92
N HIS A 131 6.86 4.60 -4.82
CA HIS A 131 6.34 5.98 -4.81
C HIS A 131 7.28 6.94 -4.09
N PRO A 132 7.40 8.24 -4.46
CA PRO A 132 8.26 9.18 -3.75
C PRO A 132 7.93 9.27 -2.26
N GLU A 133 8.93 9.13 -1.38
CA GLU A 133 8.71 9.17 0.08
C GLU A 133 8.05 10.45 0.55
N SER A 134 8.33 11.58 -0.10
CA SER A 134 7.75 12.89 0.21
C SER A 134 6.22 12.97 0.01
N ASP A 135 5.64 12.06 -0.77
CA ASP A 135 4.20 11.98 -1.01
C ASP A 135 3.53 10.77 -0.31
N ARG A 136 4.31 9.97 0.42
CA ARG A 136 3.76 8.94 1.30
C ARG A 136 3.27 9.57 2.60
N VAL A 137 2.23 8.96 3.17
CA VAL A 137 1.73 9.24 4.52
C VAL A 137 1.30 7.93 5.18
N VAL A 138 1.22 7.92 6.51
CA VAL A 138 0.71 6.77 7.26
C VAL A 138 -0.54 7.19 8.03
N ILE A 139 -1.62 6.43 7.87
CA ILE A 139 -2.85 6.59 8.65
C ILE A 139 -2.74 5.72 9.89
N LYS A 140 -2.73 6.34 11.08
CA LYS A 140 -2.89 5.66 12.37
C LYS A 140 -4.37 5.39 12.60
N VAL A 141 -4.71 4.14 12.93
CA VAL A 141 -6.09 3.70 13.13
C VAL A 141 -6.25 2.86 14.40
N LEU A 142 -7.48 2.78 14.89
CA LEU A 142 -7.93 1.76 15.83
C LEU A 142 -8.73 0.71 15.07
N VAL A 143 -8.44 -0.57 15.33
CA VAL A 143 -9.03 -1.69 14.61
C VAL A 143 -9.69 -2.65 15.58
N GLN A 144 -11.00 -2.80 15.47
CA GLN A 144 -11.77 -3.81 16.20
C GLN A 144 -11.67 -5.15 15.46
N VAL A 145 -10.71 -5.99 15.86
CA VAL A 145 -10.29 -7.15 15.05
C VAL A 145 -11.33 -8.27 14.96
N GLY A 146 -12.34 -8.28 15.84
CA GLY A 146 -13.38 -9.30 15.84
C GLY A 146 -12.80 -10.71 15.98
N LYS A 147 -13.29 -11.67 15.22
CA LYS A 147 -12.76 -13.04 15.19
C LYS A 147 -11.55 -13.14 14.26
N VAL A 148 -10.41 -13.59 14.78
CA VAL A 148 -9.13 -13.57 14.04
C VAL A 148 -8.70 -14.98 13.63
N ILE A 149 -8.33 -15.12 12.36
CA ILE A 149 -7.65 -16.32 11.85
C ILE A 149 -6.19 -16.03 11.54
N ALA A 150 -5.30 -16.93 11.96
CA ALA A 150 -3.91 -16.89 11.51
C ALA A 150 -3.80 -17.55 10.13
N ILE A 151 -3.21 -16.85 9.16
CA ILE A 151 -2.84 -17.36 7.85
C ILE A 151 -1.31 -17.45 7.82
N ASN A 152 -0.78 -18.60 8.23
CA ASN A 152 0.63 -18.81 8.51
C ASN A 152 1.41 -19.49 7.37
N ASP A 153 0.73 -19.94 6.32
CA ASP A 153 1.34 -20.69 5.22
C ASP A 153 0.79 -20.26 3.85
N GLN A 154 1.67 -20.27 2.83
CA GLN A 154 1.25 -20.01 1.46
C GLN A 154 0.31 -21.13 1.01
N LYS A 155 -0.79 -20.77 0.33
CA LYS A 155 -1.89 -21.68 -0.05
C LYS A 155 -2.67 -22.23 1.14
N HIS A 156 -2.68 -21.54 2.27
CA HIS A 156 -3.59 -21.87 3.38
C HIS A 156 -5.03 -21.97 2.84
N PRO A 157 -5.82 -23.00 3.19
CA PRO A 157 -7.14 -23.22 2.60
C PRO A 157 -8.09 -22.01 2.72
N LEU A 158 -7.93 -21.24 3.79
CA LEU A 158 -8.72 -20.05 4.07
C LEU A 158 -8.05 -18.73 3.66
N GLN A 159 -6.88 -18.76 3.00
CA GLN A 159 -6.06 -17.58 2.72
C GLN A 159 -6.84 -16.42 2.10
N LYS A 160 -7.76 -16.70 1.16
CA LYS A 160 -8.57 -15.67 0.48
C LYS A 160 -10.06 -15.70 0.81
N ILE A 161 -10.52 -16.71 1.56
CA ILE A 161 -11.95 -16.98 1.79
C ILE A 161 -12.33 -16.96 3.28
N TRP A 162 -11.41 -16.61 4.17
CA TRP A 162 -11.63 -16.59 5.62
C TRP A 162 -12.89 -15.82 6.06
N HIS A 163 -13.27 -14.77 5.34
CA HIS A 163 -14.47 -13.99 5.62
C HIS A 163 -15.77 -14.79 5.38
N ASP A 164 -15.80 -15.68 4.38
CA ASP A 164 -16.90 -16.62 4.15
C ASP A 164 -17.04 -17.66 5.28
N HIS A 165 -15.99 -17.78 6.10
CA HIS A 165 -15.92 -18.64 7.28
C HIS A 165 -16.10 -17.87 8.60
N TRP A 166 -16.74 -16.70 8.56
CA TRP A 166 -17.13 -15.90 9.72
C TRP A 166 -15.96 -15.34 10.53
N TYR A 167 -14.81 -15.15 9.90
CA TYR A 167 -13.69 -14.39 10.47
C TYR A 167 -13.76 -12.93 10.02
N ASP A 168 -13.43 -12.03 10.94
CA ASP A 168 -13.45 -10.58 10.70
C ASP A 168 -12.08 -10.06 10.25
N THR A 169 -11.01 -10.73 10.68
CA THR A 169 -9.62 -10.39 10.35
C THR A 169 -8.81 -11.63 10.03
N ALA A 170 -8.10 -11.62 8.90
CA ALA A 170 -6.99 -12.54 8.64
C ALA A 170 -5.67 -11.90 9.06
N TRP A 171 -4.84 -12.66 9.77
CA TRP A 171 -3.58 -12.20 10.33
C TRP A 171 -2.42 -13.09 9.88
N VAL A 172 -1.36 -12.48 9.35
CA VAL A 172 -0.10 -13.13 9.02
C VAL A 172 0.88 -12.98 10.18
N PRO A 173 1.39 -14.08 10.75
CA PRO A 173 2.38 -14.01 11.81
C PRO A 173 3.75 -13.53 11.29
N PRO A 174 4.57 -12.89 12.15
CA PRO A 174 5.96 -12.62 11.83
C PRO A 174 6.72 -13.93 11.52
N GLY A 175 7.70 -13.87 10.62
CA GLY A 175 8.62 -14.99 10.35
C GLY A 175 7.99 -16.23 9.68
N GLY A 176 6.72 -16.17 9.28
CA GLY A 176 6.01 -17.31 8.66
C GLY A 176 6.25 -17.52 7.16
N GLY A 177 7.19 -16.78 6.54
CA GLY A 177 7.48 -16.91 5.10
C GLY A 177 6.34 -16.47 4.15
N MET A 178 5.26 -15.90 4.69
CA MET A 178 4.11 -15.41 3.92
C MET A 178 4.43 -14.17 3.09
N VAL A 179 5.22 -13.26 3.64
CA VAL A 179 5.62 -12.02 2.97
C VAL A 179 7.15 -11.91 2.92
N PRO A 180 7.73 -11.31 1.85
CA PRO A 180 9.19 -11.21 1.72
C PRO A 180 9.88 -10.48 2.89
N SER A 181 9.19 -9.54 3.52
CA SER A 181 9.72 -8.81 4.68
C SER A 181 9.76 -9.65 5.96
N GLY A 182 9.05 -10.78 6.01
CA GLY A 182 8.84 -11.56 7.23
C GLY A 182 8.05 -10.82 8.33
N LEU A 183 7.50 -9.64 8.03
CA LEU A 183 6.74 -8.85 9.00
C LEU A 183 5.26 -9.19 8.95
N GLU A 184 4.60 -9.09 10.10
CA GLU A 184 3.19 -9.37 10.27
C GLU A 184 2.28 -8.48 9.38
N GLU A 185 1.07 -8.96 9.08
CA GLU A 185 0.08 -8.20 8.31
C GLU A 185 -1.34 -8.58 8.72
N ASP A 186 -2.20 -7.59 8.88
CA ASP A 186 -3.62 -7.77 9.16
C ASP A 186 -4.43 -7.39 7.91
N CYS A 187 -5.45 -8.18 7.57
CA CYS A 187 -6.44 -7.87 6.55
C CYS A 187 -7.83 -7.93 7.17
N VAL A 188 -8.48 -6.78 7.29
CA VAL A 188 -9.79 -6.61 7.93
C VAL A 188 -10.88 -6.61 6.86
N TRP A 189 -11.94 -7.39 7.09
CA TRP A 189 -13.01 -7.55 6.10
C TRP A 189 -13.85 -6.29 6.00
N ASP A 190 -14.44 -5.85 7.11
CA ASP A 190 -15.38 -4.74 7.16
C ASP A 190 -14.67 -3.43 7.54
N PRO A 191 -14.59 -2.44 6.63
CA PRO A 191 -14.00 -1.13 6.93
C PRO A 191 -14.64 -0.40 8.11
N ALA A 192 -15.90 -0.68 8.46
CA ALA A 192 -16.57 -0.07 9.61
C ALA A 192 -15.91 -0.41 10.96
N ARG A 193 -15.06 -1.44 10.99
CA ARG A 193 -14.26 -1.83 12.17
C ARG A 193 -13.01 -0.97 12.37
N ILE A 194 -12.73 -0.04 11.45
CA ILE A 194 -11.51 0.76 11.41
C ILE A 194 -11.86 2.22 11.69
N GLN A 195 -11.33 2.75 12.79
CA GLN A 195 -11.47 4.15 13.15
C GLN A 195 -10.16 4.89 12.85
N ILE A 196 -10.24 5.95 12.04
CA ILE A 196 -9.10 6.83 11.76
C ILE A 196 -8.81 7.69 12.99
N ILE A 197 -7.53 7.74 13.39
CA ILE A 197 -7.07 8.58 14.50
C ILE A 197 -6.32 9.80 13.99
N LYS A 198 -5.28 9.61 13.17
CA LYS A 198 -4.50 10.71 12.60
C LYS A 198 -3.69 10.29 11.38
N ILE A 199 -3.23 11.29 10.64
CA ILE A 199 -2.25 11.15 9.57
C ILE A 199 -0.86 11.49 10.12
N ILE A 200 0.10 10.62 9.87
CA ILE A 200 1.52 10.80 10.15
C ILE A 200 2.20 11.13 8.83
N ASN A 201 2.98 12.21 8.82
CA ASN A 201 3.75 12.64 7.66
C ASN A 201 5.23 12.28 7.87
N PRO A 202 5.99 12.07 6.77
CA PRO A 202 7.44 11.98 6.86
C PRO A 202 8.02 13.33 7.35
N THR A 203 9.01 13.27 8.23
CA THR A 203 9.74 14.45 8.77
C THR A 203 11.21 14.42 8.43
#